data_AF-A0A8S3XM52-F1
#
_entry.id   AF-A0A8S3XM52-F1
#
_cell.length_a   1.000
_cell.length_b   1.000
_cell.length_c   1.000
_cell.angle_alpha   90.00
_cell.angle_beta   90.00
_cell.angle_gamma   90.00
#
_symmetry.space_group_name_H-M   'P 1'
#
loop_
_entity.id
_entity.type
_entity.pdbx_description
1 polymer ?
#
loop_
_entity_poly.entity_id
_entity_poly.type
_entity_poly.pdbx_seq_one_letter_code
_entity_poly.pdbx_strand_id
1 'polypeptide(L)'
;MYLEEETLRLAKDTKMLCHIITQLKTLFWMSSESAPTTLARQLLSKDNVVAEADGPILMVWGCNIVNRWEFVSSPLCHLHPKISYWISDDPSANHTGY
;
A
#
# COMPACT_ATOMS: atom_id res chain seq x y z
N MET A 1 33.10 -29.55 15.53
CA MET A 1 33.48 -28.22 16.04
C MET A 1 33.03 -27.08 15.13
N TYR A 2 33.31 -27.09 13.81
CA TYR A 2 32.88 -26.01 12.89
C TYR A 2 31.34 -25.87 12.74
N LEU A 3 30.63 -27.00 12.67
CA LEU A 3 29.16 -27.05 12.52
C LEU A 3 28.38 -26.48 13.73
N GLU A 4 28.93 -26.56 14.94
CA GLU A 4 28.29 -26.06 16.17
C GLU A 4 28.40 -24.54 16.27
N GLU A 5 29.47 -23.96 15.74
CA GLU A 5 29.71 -22.52 15.76
C GLU A 5 28.83 -21.80 14.73
N GLU A 6 28.65 -22.38 13.54
CA GLU A 6 27.74 -21.86 12.52
C GLU A 6 26.27 -21.95 12.94
N THR A 7 25.85 -23.05 13.57
CA THR A 7 24.48 -23.20 14.10
C THR A 7 24.20 -22.23 15.24
N LEU A 8 25.16 -21.98 16.12
CA LEU A 8 25.03 -20.96 17.17
C LEU A 8 24.93 -19.54 16.60
N ARG A 9 25.68 -19.23 15.53
CA ARG A 9 25.60 -17.94 14.84
C ARG A 9 24.24 -17.73 14.18
N LEU A 10 23.77 -18.73 13.43
CA LEU A 10 22.45 -18.69 12.78
C LEU A 10 21.31 -18.53 13.80
N ALA A 11 21.40 -19.21 14.95
CA ALA A 11 20.42 -19.07 16.03
C ALA A 11 20.42 -17.66 16.65
N LYS A 12 21.59 -17.03 16.81
CA LYS A 12 21.70 -15.64 17.28
C LYS A 12 21.11 -14.65 16.28
N ASP A 13 21.44 -14.79 15.00
CA ASP A 13 20.92 -13.93 13.93
C ASP A 13 19.40 -14.07 13.82
N THR A 14 18.86 -15.29 13.91
CA THR A 14 17.42 -15.55 13.91
C THR A 14 16.73 -14.90 15.11
N LYS A 15 17.31 -15.00 16.31
CA LYS A 15 16.77 -14.36 17.52
C LYS A 15 16.74 -12.83 17.39
N MET A 16 17.79 -12.25 16.82
CA MET A 16 17.87 -10.81 16.57
C MET A 16 16.80 -10.36 15.56
N LEU A 17 16.65 -11.08 14.44
CA LEU A 17 15.62 -10.79 13.44
C LEU A 17 14.20 -10.88 14.03
N CYS A 18 13.92 -11.89 14.84
CA CYS A 18 12.62 -12.06 15.48
C CYS A 18 12.29 -10.89 16.43
N HIS A 19 13.30 -10.41 17.17
CA HIS A 19 13.15 -9.24 18.02
C HIS A 19 12.83 -7.97 17.21
N ILE A 20 13.57 -7.74 16.12
CA ILE A 20 13.35 -6.60 15.22
C ILE A 20 11.93 -6.64 14.63
N ILE A 21 11.51 -7.79 14.09
CA ILE A 21 10.16 -7.95 13.52
C ILE A 21 9.08 -7.68 14.57
N THR A 22 9.30 -8.13 15.80
CA THR A 22 8.34 -7.89 16.90
C THR A 22 8.20 -6.40 17.20
N GLN A 23 9.29 -5.63 17.20
CA GLN A 23 9.24 -4.17 17.36
C GLN A 23 8.55 -3.48 16.17
N LEU A 24 8.78 -3.97 14.94
CA LEU A 24 8.17 -3.42 13.73
C LEU A 24 6.64 -3.63 13.69
N LYS A 25 6.09 -4.63 14.38
CA LYS A 25 4.62 -4.86 14.41
C LYS A 25 3.83 -3.64 14.87
N THR A 26 4.33 -2.91 15.87
CA THR A 26 3.68 -1.69 16.36
C THR A 26 3.67 -0.60 15.31
N LEU A 27 4.78 -0.46 14.56
CA LEU A 27 4.87 0.52 13.47
C LEU A 27 3.96 0.14 12.30
N PHE A 28 3.83 -1.16 11.99
CA PHE A 28 2.88 -1.63 10.99
C PHE A 28 1.44 -1.35 11.39
N TRP A 29 1.09 -1.55 12.66
CA TRP A 29 -0.24 -1.23 13.18
C TRP A 29 -0.57 0.28 13.03
N MET A 30 0.34 1.16 13.45
CA MET A 30 0.15 2.60 13.28
C MET A 30 0.07 3.01 11.80
N SER A 31 0.81 2.32 10.94
CA SER A 31 0.79 2.54 9.50
C SER A 31 -0.52 2.05 8.86
N SER A 32 -1.13 0.97 9.36
CA SER A 32 -2.44 0.52 8.87
C SER A 32 -3.54 1.54 9.18
N GLU A 33 -3.46 2.28 10.27
CA GLU A 33 -4.45 3.31 10.60
C GLU A 33 -4.22 4.60 9.82
N SER A 34 -2.96 5.05 9.70
CA SER A 34 -2.64 6.36 9.09
C SER A 34 -2.46 6.33 7.58
N ALA A 35 -1.97 5.21 7.02
CA ALA A 35 -1.66 5.04 5.61
C ALA A 35 -1.92 3.61 5.13
N PRO A 36 -3.17 3.08 5.29
CA PRO A 36 -3.50 1.67 5.01
C PRO A 36 -3.14 1.26 3.59
N THR A 37 -3.43 2.11 2.61
CA THR A 37 -3.14 1.83 1.19
C THR A 37 -1.64 1.72 0.93
N THR A 38 -0.83 2.63 1.46
CA THR A 38 0.64 2.58 1.30
C THR A 38 1.21 1.31 1.91
N LEU A 39 0.75 0.94 3.10
CA LEU A 39 1.16 -0.29 3.76
C LEU A 39 0.77 -1.53 2.95
N ALA A 40 -0.47 -1.61 2.47
CA ALA A 40 -0.96 -2.74 1.68
C ALA A 40 -0.14 -2.93 0.40
N ARG A 41 0.22 -1.84 -0.29
CA ARG A 41 1.07 -1.90 -1.49
C ARG A 41 2.45 -2.48 -1.20
N GLN A 42 3.07 -2.05 -0.09
CA GLN A 42 4.37 -2.56 0.34
C GLN A 42 4.32 -4.05 0.71
N LEU A 43 3.34 -4.46 1.53
CA LEU A 43 3.23 -5.84 2.00
C LEU A 43 2.89 -6.82 0.85
N LEU A 44 2.01 -6.41 -0.07
CA LEU A 44 1.59 -7.26 -1.18
C LEU A 44 2.50 -7.14 -2.41
N SER A 45 3.43 -6.19 -2.41
CA SER A 45 4.26 -5.84 -3.57
C SER A 45 3.41 -5.59 -4.82
N LYS A 46 2.32 -4.83 -4.67
CA LYS A 46 1.37 -4.48 -5.74
C LYS A 46 1.00 -3.01 -5.66
N ASP A 47 1.10 -2.29 -6.77
CA ASP A 47 0.77 -0.85 -6.81
C ASP A 47 -0.72 -0.58 -7.01
N ASN A 48 -1.45 -1.51 -7.65
CA ASN A 48 -2.86 -1.33 -8.03
C ASN A 48 -3.82 -1.85 -6.95
N VAL A 49 -3.58 -1.48 -5.69
CA VAL A 49 -4.48 -1.79 -4.58
C VAL A 49 -4.78 -0.54 -3.76
N VAL A 50 -5.95 -0.54 -3.15
CA VAL A 50 -6.39 0.37 -2.11
C VAL A 50 -6.75 -0.46 -0.89
N ALA A 51 -6.52 0.10 0.29
CA ALA A 51 -6.84 -0.54 1.54
C ALA A 51 -7.40 0.46 2.55
N GLU A 52 -8.20 -0.07 3.46
CA GLU A 52 -8.82 0.63 4.57
C GLU A 52 -8.69 -0.25 5.83
N ALA A 53 -8.50 0.39 6.98
CA ALA A 53 -8.48 -0.31 8.26
C ALA A 53 -9.89 -0.37 8.85
N ASP A 54 -10.35 -1.57 9.17
CA ASP A 54 -11.56 -1.83 9.96
C ASP A 54 -11.15 -2.48 11.29
N GLY A 55 -10.85 -1.63 12.27
CA GLY A 55 -10.25 -2.05 13.53
C GLY A 55 -8.96 -2.85 13.29
N PRO A 56 -8.88 -4.13 13.70
CA PRO A 56 -7.69 -4.96 13.50
C PRO A 56 -7.55 -5.56 12.11
N ILE A 57 -8.51 -5.36 11.21
CA ILE A 57 -8.53 -5.96 9.88
C ILE A 57 -8.12 -4.91 8.85
N LEU A 58 -7.12 -5.25 8.03
CA LEU A 58 -6.78 -4.45 6.84
C LEU A 58 -7.56 -5.00 5.64
N MET A 59 -8.62 -4.31 5.25
CA MET A 59 -9.40 -4.64 4.05
C MET A 59 -8.67 -4.13 2.81
N VAL A 60 -8.54 -4.96 1.77
CA VAL A 60 -7.77 -4.63 0.56
C VAL A 60 -8.58 -4.95 -0.69
N TRP A 61 -8.63 -4.00 -1.63
CA TRP A 61 -9.31 -4.13 -2.92
C TRP A 61 -8.35 -3.81 -4.06
N GLY A 62 -8.58 -4.43 -5.22
CA GLY A 62 -7.88 -4.10 -6.45
C GLY A 62 -8.43 -2.82 -7.08
N CYS A 63 -7.56 -2.02 -7.67
CA CYS A 63 -7.93 -0.85 -8.45
C CYS A 63 -7.96 -1.19 -9.95
N ASN A 64 -8.92 -0.61 -10.67
CA ASN A 64 -8.93 -0.66 -12.12
C ASN A 64 -7.81 0.22 -12.70
N ILE A 65 -7.27 -0.20 -13.84
CA ILE A 65 -6.26 0.58 -14.57
C ILE A 65 -7.00 1.66 -15.38
N VAL A 66 -6.50 2.90 -15.30
CA VAL A 66 -6.97 4.01 -16.11
C VAL A 66 -6.18 4.03 -17.42
N ASN A 67 -6.87 3.92 -18.56
CA ASN A 67 -6.25 3.90 -19.89
C ASN A 67 -5.96 5.32 -20.40
N ARG A 68 -6.83 6.27 -20.06
CA ARG A 68 -6.76 7.67 -20.53
C ARG A 68 -7.25 8.61 -19.43
N TRP A 69 -6.63 9.80 -19.36
CA TRP A 69 -7.07 10.88 -18.47
C TRP A 69 -6.72 12.26 -19.06
N GLU A 70 -7.40 13.30 -18.59
CA GLU A 70 -7.11 14.70 -18.91
C GLU A 70 -7.43 15.63 -17.74
N PHE A 71 -6.75 16.78 -17.67
CA PHE A 71 -7.04 17.83 -16.70
C PHE A 71 -8.29 18.61 -17.09
N VAL A 72 -9.10 18.96 -16.09
CA VAL A 72 -10.32 19.74 -16.28
C VAL A 72 -10.21 21.05 -15.53
N SER A 73 -10.63 22.15 -16.17
CA SER A 73 -10.70 23.45 -15.51
C SER A 73 -11.74 23.43 -14.38
N SER A 74 -11.38 24.03 -13.25
CA SER A 74 -12.27 24.23 -12.11
C SER A 74 -12.29 25.71 -11.76
N PRO A 75 -13.48 26.32 -11.52
CA PRO A 75 -13.57 27.70 -11.06
C PRO A 75 -13.15 27.86 -9.59
N LEU A 76 -13.00 26.75 -8.85
CA LEU A 76 -12.56 26.72 -7.46
C LEU A 76 -11.14 26.18 -7.35
N CYS A 77 -10.39 26.67 -6.36
CA CYS A 77 -9.11 26.13 -5.97
C CYS A 77 -9.29 24.80 -5.20
N HIS A 78 -8.51 23.79 -5.58
CA HIS A 78 -8.51 22.47 -4.95
C HIS A 78 -7.10 22.11 -4.50
N LEU A 79 -7.00 21.23 -3.50
CA LEU A 79 -5.72 20.68 -3.04
C LEU A 79 -5.03 19.85 -4.13
N HIS A 80 -5.83 19.20 -4.98
CA HIS A 80 -5.36 18.39 -6.10
C HIS A 80 -6.06 18.81 -7.41
N PRO A 81 -5.40 18.66 -8.57
CA PRO A 81 -6.00 18.98 -9.87
C PRO A 81 -7.22 18.11 -10.15
N LYS A 82 -8.27 18.72 -10.72
CA LYS A 82 -9.44 17.98 -11.19
C LYS A 82 -9.11 17.24 -12.49
N ILE A 83 -9.52 15.97 -12.59
CA ILE A 83 -9.30 15.14 -13.78
C ILE A 83 -10.57 14.44 -14.25
N SER A 84 -10.67 14.21 -15.57
CA SER A 84 -11.61 13.27 -16.18
C SER A 84 -10.82 12.06 -16.71
N TYR A 85 -11.35 10.86 -16.51
CA TYR A 85 -10.65 9.62 -16.83
C TYR A 85 -11.59 8.53 -17.36
N TRP A 86 -10.99 7.55 -18.05
CA TRP A 86 -11.67 6.40 -18.67
C TRP A 86 -10.98 5.10 -18.28
N ILE A 87 -11.78 4.12 -17.83
CA ILE A 87 -11.31 2.78 -17.46
C ILE A 87 -11.32 1.84 -18.67
N SER A 88 -12.17 2.12 -19.67
CA SER A 88 -12.24 1.42 -20.94
C SER A 88 -11.98 2.38 -22.10
N ASP A 89 -11.67 1.83 -23.28
CA ASP A 89 -11.49 2.63 -24.50
C ASP A 89 -12.82 3.17 -25.06
N ASP A 90 -13.95 2.86 -24.41
CA ASP A 90 -15.26 3.41 -24.73
C ASP A 90 -15.39 4.83 -24.16
N PRO A 91 -15.43 5.88 -25.00
CA PRO A 91 -15.47 7.26 -24.53
C PRO A 91 -16.77 7.63 -23.81
N SER A 92 -17.82 6.79 -23.87
CA SER A 92 -19.13 7.04 -23.26
C SER A 92 -19.18 6.72 -21.76
N ALA A 93 -18.20 5.98 -21.23
CA ALA A 93 -18.08 5.63 -19.80
C ALA A 93 -17.02 6.50 -19.11
N ASN A 94 -17.20 7.82 -19.14
CA ASN A 94 -16.27 8.74 -18.47
C ASN A 94 -16.59 8.89 -16.98
N HIS A 95 -15.54 9.00 -16.19
CA HIS A 95 -15.63 9.31 -14.76
C HIS A 95 -14.90 10.63 -14.50
N THR A 96 -15.42 11.46 -13.61
CA THR A 96 -14.77 12.72 -13.23
C THR A 96 -14.57 12.75 -11.73
N GLY A 97 -13.36 13.10 -11.30
CA GLY A 97 -12.95 13.10 -9.91
C GLY A 97 -11.87 14.13 -9.61
N TYR A 98 -11.40 14.13 -8.37
CA TYR A 98 -10.28 14.94 -7.86
C TYR A 98 -9.11 14.03 -7.49
#